data_AF-A0A974VU95-F1
#
_entry.id   AF-A0A974VU95-F1
#
_cell.length_a   1.000
_cell.length_b   1.000
_cell.length_c   1.000
_cell.angle_alpha   90.00
_cell.angle_beta   90.00
_cell.angle_gamma   90.00
#
_symmetry.space_group_name_H-M   'P 1'
#
loop_
_entity.id
_entity.type
_entity.pdbx_description
1 polymer ?
#
loop_
_entity_poly.entity_id
_entity_poly.type
_entity_poly.pdbx_seq_one_letter_code
_entity_poly.pdbx_strand_id
1 'polypeptide(L)'
;MSAYVGARNPDWMAALPDERRLSGLSVPATHDSMALYGGDLAQTQSMSLMTQLMAGIRGIDIRCQHMNNSCLIFHGPIYQRVSLSQVLITLKTFLVQHPK
;
A
#
# COMPACT_ATOMS: atom_id res chain seq x y z
N MET A 1 15.23 -12.31 9.61
CA MET A 1 14.13 -12.62 10.53
C MET A 1 12.84 -12.67 9.73
N SER A 2 12.24 -13.86 9.62
CA SER A 2 10.96 -14.07 8.93
C SER A 2 9.85 -13.54 9.84
N ALA A 3 9.24 -12.41 9.49
CA ALA A 3 8.10 -11.89 10.21
C ALA A 3 6.83 -12.64 9.75
N TYR A 4 6.19 -13.25 10.73
CA TYR A 4 4.88 -13.90 10.73
C TYR A 4 3.89 -13.44 9.63
N VAL A 5 3.38 -14.40 8.85
CA VAL A 5 2.23 -14.26 7.95
C VAL A 5 0.96 -14.38 8.79
N GLY A 6 0.34 -13.25 9.19
CA GLY A 6 -0.80 -13.27 10.12
C GLY A 6 -2.18 -13.13 9.46
N ALA A 7 -2.35 -12.13 8.61
CA ALA A 7 -3.63 -11.82 7.99
C ALA A 7 -3.56 -12.00 6.47
N ARG A 8 -4.52 -12.73 5.90
CA ARG A 8 -4.72 -12.87 4.46
C ARG A 8 -6.21 -12.81 4.16
N ASN A 9 -6.65 -11.65 3.68
CA ASN A 9 -8.04 -11.43 3.27
C ASN A 9 -8.09 -10.52 2.04
N PRO A 10 -7.52 -10.96 0.90
CA PRO A 10 -7.36 -10.12 -0.28
C PRO A 10 -8.68 -9.80 -0.98
N ASP A 11 -9.78 -10.51 -0.71
CA ASP A 11 -11.04 -10.36 -1.44
C ASP A 11 -12.20 -9.92 -0.54
N TRP A 12 -11.93 -9.33 0.63
CA TRP A 12 -12.97 -9.00 1.61
C TRP A 12 -14.05 -8.04 1.08
N MET A 13 -13.70 -7.17 0.14
CA MET A 13 -14.65 -6.24 -0.49
C MET A 13 -15.63 -6.96 -1.42
N ALA A 14 -15.26 -8.11 -1.99
CA ALA A 14 -16.10 -8.90 -2.89
C ALA A 14 -17.36 -9.49 -2.21
N ALA A 15 -17.39 -9.53 -0.88
CA ALA A 15 -18.54 -9.98 -0.10
C ALA A 15 -19.53 -8.84 0.21
N LEU A 16 -19.22 -7.60 -0.15
CA LEU A 16 -20.05 -6.43 0.08
C LEU A 16 -20.96 -6.16 -1.12
N PRO A 17 -22.16 -5.57 -0.93
CA PRO A 17 -22.97 -5.07 -2.03
C PRO A 17 -22.27 -3.92 -2.77
N ASP A 18 -22.29 -3.94 -4.10
CA ASP A 18 -21.65 -2.92 -4.95
C ASP A 18 -22.23 -1.51 -4.73
N GLU A 19 -23.49 -1.41 -4.26
CA GLU A 19 -24.16 -0.14 -3.99
C GLU A 19 -23.69 0.53 -2.68
N ARG A 20 -22.93 -0.20 -1.84
CA ARG A 20 -22.45 0.34 -0.57
C ARG A 20 -21.36 1.39 -0.84
N ARG A 21 -21.63 2.63 -0.41
CA ARG A 21 -20.67 3.74 -0.50
C ARG A 21 -19.39 3.42 0.28
N LEU A 22 -18.23 3.74 -0.30
CA LEU A 22 -16.93 3.62 0.38
C LEU A 22 -16.89 4.38 1.71
N SER A 23 -17.55 5.54 1.80
CA SER A 23 -17.63 6.34 3.03
C SER A 23 -18.43 5.69 4.17
N GLY A 24 -19.21 4.64 3.87
CA GLY A 24 -19.92 3.83 4.85
C GLY A 24 -19.16 2.57 5.28
N LEU A 25 -17.90 2.39 4.83
CA LEU A 25 -17.08 1.23 5.16
C LEU A 25 -16.02 1.56 6.21
N SER A 26 -15.77 0.62 7.12
CA SER A 26 -14.53 0.59 7.89
C SER A 26 -13.44 -0.02 7.02
N VAL A 27 -12.55 0.82 6.47
CA VAL A 27 -11.50 0.39 5.54
C VAL A 27 -10.14 0.45 6.24
N PRO A 28 -9.42 -0.67 6.37
CA PRO A 28 -8.07 -0.64 6.93
C PRO A 28 -7.09 0.05 5.96
N ALA A 29 -6.20 0.86 6.53
CA ALA A 29 -5.26 1.70 5.80
C ALA A 29 -3.86 1.67 6.45
N THR A 30 -2.83 2.02 5.68
CA THR A 30 -1.46 2.18 6.19
C THR A 30 -0.98 3.62 5.99
N HIS A 31 -0.35 4.18 7.02
CA HIS A 31 0.31 5.50 6.97
C HIS A 31 1.71 5.38 6.35
N ASP A 32 2.04 6.27 5.42
CA ASP A 32 3.29 6.21 4.63
C ASP A 32 3.53 4.78 4.10
N SER A 33 2.61 4.26 3.29
CA SER A 33 2.52 2.82 2.97
C SER A 33 3.80 2.22 2.36
N MET A 34 4.66 3.05 1.79
CA MET A 34 5.93 2.67 1.19
C MET A 34 7.15 2.97 2.06
N ALA A 35 6.98 3.48 3.28
CA ALA A 35 8.08 3.79 4.18
C ALA A 35 8.65 2.53 4.85
N LEU A 36 9.39 1.76 4.06
CA LEU A 36 10.06 0.50 4.42
C LEU A 36 11.51 0.70 4.88
N TYR A 37 12.06 1.91 4.71
CA TYR A 37 13.46 2.22 4.94
C TYR A 37 13.62 3.49 5.79
N GLY A 38 14.75 3.58 6.50
CA GLY A 38 15.11 4.73 7.35
C GLY A 38 15.09 4.45 8.85
N GLY A 39 14.88 3.19 9.25
CA GLY A 39 14.93 2.76 10.66
C GLY A 39 13.86 3.44 11.51
N ASP A 40 14.07 3.49 12.82
CA ASP A 40 13.08 3.96 13.80
C ASP A 40 12.55 5.37 13.54
N LEU A 41 13.31 6.22 12.84
CA LEU A 41 12.94 7.60 12.54
C LEU A 41 11.96 7.74 11.37
N ALA A 42 11.96 6.80 10.42
CA ALA A 42 11.23 6.96 9.16
C ALA A 42 10.51 5.69 8.68
N GLN A 43 10.85 4.50 9.16
CA GLN A 43 10.16 3.29 8.76
C GLN A 43 8.82 3.17 9.50
N THR A 44 7.72 3.12 8.75
CA THR A 44 6.36 2.95 9.32
C THR A 44 5.76 1.60 8.96
N GLN A 45 6.31 0.91 7.96
CA GLN A 45 5.82 -0.37 7.48
C GLN A 45 6.95 -1.42 7.47
N SER A 46 6.59 -2.67 7.76
CA SER A 46 7.45 -3.85 7.61
C SER A 46 7.03 -4.76 6.46
N MET A 47 5.81 -4.56 5.93
CA MET A 47 5.22 -5.35 4.86
C MET A 47 5.38 -4.64 3.51
N SER A 48 5.76 -5.37 2.46
CA SER A 48 5.70 -4.86 1.09
C SER A 48 4.27 -4.43 0.73
N LEU A 49 4.11 -3.53 -0.25
CA LEU A 49 2.78 -3.09 -0.69
C LEU A 49 1.89 -4.28 -1.11
N MET A 50 2.43 -5.25 -1.86
CA MET A 50 1.67 -6.44 -2.22
C MET A 50 1.24 -7.23 -0.97
N THR A 51 2.12 -7.39 0.01
CA THR A 51 1.78 -8.05 1.28
C THR A 51 0.68 -7.31 2.05
N GLN A 52 0.71 -5.96 2.08
CA GLN A 52 -0.35 -5.14 2.69
C GLN A 52 -1.70 -5.37 2.00
N LEU A 53 -1.72 -5.37 0.66
CA LEU A 53 -2.94 -5.62 -0.13
C LEU A 53 -3.49 -7.03 0.10
N MET A 54 -2.61 -8.04 0.15
CA MET A 54 -2.98 -9.42 0.46
C MET A 54 -3.53 -9.59 1.88
N ALA A 55 -3.08 -8.76 2.84
CA ALA A 55 -3.60 -8.73 4.19
C ALA A 55 -4.98 -8.04 4.31
N GLY A 56 -5.42 -7.34 3.27
CA GLY A 56 -6.72 -6.67 3.21
C GLY A 56 -6.66 -5.14 3.29
N ILE A 57 -5.46 -4.53 3.34
CA ILE A 57 -5.31 -3.07 3.31
C ILE A 57 -5.89 -2.52 1.99
N ARG A 58 -6.62 -1.40 2.09
CA ARG A 58 -7.24 -0.70 0.96
C ARG A 58 -7.08 0.81 0.98
N GLY A 59 -6.78 1.41 2.14
CA GLY A 59 -6.26 2.78 2.20
C GLY A 59 -4.74 2.80 2.09
N ILE A 60 -4.22 3.44 1.04
CA ILE A 60 -2.78 3.50 0.74
C ILE A 60 -2.34 4.96 0.74
N ASP A 61 -1.48 5.35 1.68
CA ASP A 61 -0.87 6.69 1.76
C ASP A 61 0.46 6.69 0.99
N ILE A 62 0.50 7.42 -0.13
CA ILE A 62 1.68 7.54 -0.99
C ILE A 62 2.17 8.99 -1.00
N ARG A 63 3.40 9.19 -0.54
CA ARG A 63 4.06 10.51 -0.55
C ARG A 63 5.18 10.53 -1.56
N CYS A 64 5.01 11.32 -2.62
CA CYS A 64 5.96 11.39 -3.72
C CYS A 64 6.49 12.80 -3.95
N GLN A 65 7.71 12.87 -4.47
CA GLN A 65 8.34 14.09 -4.93
C GLN A 65 8.71 13.93 -6.41
N HIS A 66 8.42 14.96 -7.20
CA HIS A 66 8.82 14.99 -8.61
C HIS A 66 10.32 15.32 -8.73
N MET A 67 11.07 14.44 -9.38
CA MET A 67 12.51 14.56 -9.64
C MET A 67 12.85 13.93 -10.99
N ASN A 68 13.60 14.62 -11.84
CA ASN A 68 14.09 14.09 -13.13
C ASN A 68 12.99 13.42 -13.98
N ASN A 69 11.84 14.07 -14.12
CA ASN A 69 10.69 13.57 -14.88
C ASN A 69 10.10 12.24 -14.33
N SER A 70 10.24 12.01 -13.02
CA SER A 70 9.70 10.85 -12.31
C SER A 70 9.17 11.27 -10.94
N CYS A 71 8.13 10.60 -10.45
CA CYS A 71 7.68 10.76 -9.06
C CYS A 71 8.32 9.65 -8.21
N LEU A 72 9.25 10.03 -7.34
CA LEU A 72 9.96 9.12 -6.42
C LEU A 72 9.32 9.19 -5.04
N ILE A 73 9.33 8.09 -4.30
CA ILE A 73 8.63 7.99 -3.00
C ILE A 73 9.59 8.30 -1.85
N PHE A 74 9.12 9.11 -0.89
CA PHE A 74 9.90 9.59 0.25
C PHE A 74 9.09 9.56 1.55
N HIS A 75 9.80 9.46 2.68
CA HIS A 75 9.30 9.87 3.99
C HIS A 75 10.24 10.95 4.54
N GLY A 76 9.78 12.20 4.53
CA GLY A 76 10.64 13.35 4.78
C GLY A 76 11.80 13.37 3.77
N PRO A 77 13.07 13.46 4.21
CA PRO A 77 14.23 13.45 3.31
C PRO A 77 14.63 12.03 2.86
N ILE A 78 14.00 10.96 3.36
CA ILE A 78 14.45 9.59 3.16
C ILE A 78 13.79 8.96 1.93
N TYR A 79 14.60 8.70 0.89
CA TYR A 79 14.18 8.00 -0.30
C TYR A 79 13.80 6.54 0.01
N GLN A 80 12.58 6.15 -0.39
CA GLN A 80 12.03 4.83 -0.13
C GLN A 80 12.32 3.81 -1.24
N ARG A 81 13.30 4.10 -2.11
CA ARG A 81 13.82 3.17 -3.12
C ARG A 81 12.79 2.68 -4.15
N VAL A 82 11.77 3.49 -4.40
CA VAL A 82 10.67 3.14 -5.30
C VAL A 82 10.08 4.39 -5.97
N SER A 83 9.55 4.22 -7.17
CA SER A 83 8.80 5.25 -7.89
C SER A 83 7.29 5.05 -7.79
N LEU A 84 6.53 6.13 -8.00
CA LEU A 84 5.06 6.06 -8.11
C LEU A 84 4.64 5.09 -9.23
N SER A 85 5.37 5.02 -10.35
CA SER A 85 5.09 4.08 -11.42
C SER A 85 5.15 2.62 -10.93
N GLN A 86 6.13 2.27 -10.09
CA GLN A 86 6.23 0.91 -9.51
C GLN A 86 5.11 0.64 -8.49
N VAL A 87 4.70 1.65 -7.73
CA VAL A 87 3.52 1.57 -6.84
C VAL A 87 2.26 1.28 -7.66
N LEU A 88 2.02 2.05 -8.72
CA LEU A 88 0.84 1.89 -9.59
C LEU A 88 0.84 0.54 -10.32
N ILE A 89 2.00 0.04 -10.75
CA ILE A 89 2.13 -1.31 -11.32
C ILE A 89 1.69 -2.35 -10.29
N THR A 90 2.15 -2.25 -9.04
CA THR A 90 1.77 -3.17 -7.96
C THR A 90 0.26 -3.15 -7.70
N LEU A 91 -0.33 -1.95 -7.59
CA LEU A 91 -1.78 -1.77 -7.41
C LEU A 91 -2.57 -2.36 -8.57
N LYS A 92 -2.14 -2.09 -9.82
CA LYS A 92 -2.79 -2.63 -11.02
C LYS A 92 -2.71 -4.16 -11.05
N THR A 93 -1.55 -4.74 -10.76
CA THR A 93 -1.39 -6.20 -10.69
C THR A 93 -2.34 -6.81 -9.67
N PHE A 94 -2.44 -6.21 -8.48
CA PHE A 94 -3.37 -6.66 -7.45
C PHE A 94 -4.83 -6.61 -7.93
N LEU A 95 -5.28 -5.47 -8.48
CA LEU A 95 -6.66 -5.32 -8.96
C LEU A 95 -7.00 -6.25 -10.14
N VAL A 96 -6.03 -6.60 -10.98
CA VAL A 96 -6.24 -7.61 -12.05
C VAL A 96 -6.43 -9.01 -11.46
N GLN A 97 -5.73 -9.35 -10.38
CA GLN A 97 -5.83 -10.65 -9.71
C GLN A 97 -7.05 -10.75 -8.77
N HIS A 98 -7.49 -9.62 -8.23
CA HIS A 98 -8.58 -9.48 -7.26
C HIS A 98 -9.56 -8.39 -7.74
N PRO A 99 -10.39 -8.69 -8.77
CA PRO A 99 -11.16 -7.66 -9.50
C PRO A 99 -12.43 -7.16 -8.77
N LYS A 100 -12.72 -7.63 -7.56
CA LYS A 100 -13.92 -7.30 -6.79
C LYS A 100 -13.56 -6.76 -5.40
#